data_AF-A0A816UE16-F1
#
_entry.id   AF-A0A816UE16-F1
#
_cell.length_a   1.000
_cell.length_b   1.000
_cell.length_c   1.000
_cell.angle_alpha   90.00
_cell.angle_beta   90.00
_cell.angle_gamma   90.00
#
_symmetry.space_group_name_H-M   'P 1'
#
loop_
_entity.id
_entity.type
_entity.pdbx_description
1 polymer ?
#
loop_
_entity_poly.entity_id
_entity_poly.type
_entity_poly.pdbx_seq_one_letter_code
_entity_poly.pdbx_strand_id
1 'polypeptide(L)'
;ANKTQHLLQDNDVKFWGDDIWPGNSPDLNVAECIGSIIKDEVETQMLSEIEYNRYDEDTVKMYIENVLTSMEENTELFETLLCSYPSRRRAVKNANGRHTDY
;
A
#
# COMPACT_ATOMS: atom_id res chain seq x y z
N ALA A 1 21.67 13.63 -4.58
CA ALA A 1 20.90 12.40 -4.86
C ALA A 1 21.73 11.10 -4.76
N ASN A 2 23.01 11.04 -5.19
CA ASN A 2 23.68 9.73 -5.40
C ASN A 2 24.54 9.16 -4.25
N LYS A 3 24.75 9.88 -3.14
CA LYS A 3 25.66 9.42 -2.06
C LYS A 3 25.08 8.27 -1.23
N THR A 4 23.78 8.29 -0.97
CA THR A 4 23.09 7.23 -0.22
C THR A 4 23.11 5.90 -0.97
N GLN A 5 22.94 5.94 -2.29
CA GLN A 5 22.93 4.75 -3.14
C GLN A 5 24.30 4.06 -3.23
N HIS A 6 25.39 4.83 -3.25
CA HIS A 6 26.76 4.29 -3.19
C HIS A 6 27.05 3.66 -1.84
N LEU A 7 26.66 4.31 -0.73
CA LEU A 7 26.85 3.76 0.62
C LEU A 7 26.17 2.40 0.80
N LEU A 8 24.99 2.20 0.20
CA LEU A 8 24.25 0.94 0.28
C LEU A 8 24.91 -0.17 -0.54
N GLN A 9 25.48 0.16 -1.70
CA GLN A 9 26.21 -0.78 -2.55
C GLN A 9 27.54 -1.20 -1.91
N ASP A 10 28.28 -0.25 -1.32
CA ASP A 10 29.57 -0.52 -0.67
C ASP A 10 29.45 -1.41 0.58
N ASN A 11 28.24 -1.51 1.16
CA ASN A 11 27.95 -2.35 2.32
C ASN A 11 27.19 -3.64 1.98
N ASP A 12 27.10 -4.00 0.69
CA ASP A 12 26.40 -5.21 0.19
C ASP A 12 24.93 -5.31 0.64
N VAL A 13 24.29 -4.15 0.87
CA VAL A 13 22.87 -4.05 1.23
C VAL A 13 22.04 -4.09 -0.06
N LYS A 14 21.57 -5.29 -0.43
CA LYS A 14 20.61 -5.50 -1.51
C LYS A 14 19.21 -5.04 -1.09
N PHE A 15 18.97 -3.72 -1.05
CA PHE A 15 17.68 -3.16 -0.63
C PHE A 15 16.54 -3.47 -1.62
N TRP A 16 16.87 -3.65 -2.89
CA TRP A 16 15.94 -4.06 -3.96
C TRP A 16 16.42 -5.40 -4.53
N GLY A 17 16.13 -6.49 -3.82
CA GLY A 17 16.40 -7.83 -4.32
C GLY A 17 15.46 -8.16 -5.48
N ASP A 18 16.04 -8.46 -6.65
CA ASP A 18 15.46 -9.02 -7.87
C ASP A 18 14.03 -8.54 -8.22
N ASP A 19 13.90 -7.76 -9.30
CA ASP A 19 12.64 -7.28 -9.92
C ASP A 19 11.70 -8.41 -10.44
N ILE A 20 11.74 -9.59 -9.83
CA ILE A 20 10.93 -10.75 -10.13
C ILE A 20 9.66 -10.66 -9.29
N TRP A 21 8.62 -10.09 -9.89
CA TRP A 21 7.26 -10.15 -9.36
C TRP A 21 6.58 -11.46 -9.78
N PRO A 22 6.15 -12.33 -8.86
CA PRO A 22 5.35 -13.50 -9.23
C PRO A 22 3.99 -13.06 -9.79
N GLY A 23 3.63 -13.58 -10.96
CA GLY A 23 2.31 -13.33 -11.56
C GLY A 23 1.19 -13.83 -10.66
N ASN A 24 0.07 -13.10 -10.60
CA ASN A 24 -1.09 -13.37 -9.74
C ASN A 24 -0.80 -13.37 -8.23
N SER A 25 0.10 -12.50 -7.76
CA SER A 25 0.41 -12.36 -6.33
C SER A 25 0.09 -10.95 -5.80
N PRO A 26 -1.20 -10.55 -5.75
CA PRO A 26 -1.60 -9.27 -5.14
C PRO A 26 -1.32 -9.24 -3.63
N ASP A 27 -1.29 -10.40 -2.96
CA ASP A 27 -0.99 -10.56 -1.54
C ASP A 27 0.45 -10.18 -1.15
N LEU A 28 1.36 -10.21 -2.13
CA LEU A 28 2.72 -9.69 -1.98
C LEU A 28 2.81 -8.18 -2.25
N ASN A 29 1.81 -7.57 -2.91
CA ASN A 29 1.79 -6.17 -3.29
C ASN A 29 1.23 -5.31 -2.16
N VAL A 30 2.14 -4.68 -1.44
CA VAL A 30 1.81 -3.70 -0.40
C VAL A 30 0.95 -2.54 -0.95
N ALA A 31 1.05 -2.23 -2.25
CA ALA A 31 0.22 -1.20 -2.88
C ALA A 31 -1.25 -1.62 -3.05
N GLU A 32 -1.58 -2.92 -3.15
CA GLU A 32 -2.97 -3.38 -3.15
C GLU A 32 -3.62 -3.13 -1.77
N CYS A 33 -2.85 -3.24 -0.70
CA CYS A 33 -3.33 -2.86 0.63
C CYS A 33 -3.57 -1.35 0.75
N ILE A 34 -2.72 -0.51 0.13
CA ILE A 34 -2.98 0.94 0.05
C ILE A 34 -4.29 1.19 -0.70
N GLY A 35 -4.52 0.51 -1.82
CA GLY A 35 -5.76 0.62 -2.59
C GLY A 35 -7.01 0.28 -1.77
N SER A 36 -6.96 -0.80 -0.98
CA SER A 36 -8.07 -1.17 -0.09
C SER A 36 -8.29 -0.14 1.02
N ILE A 37 -7.23 0.37 1.63
CA ILE A 37 -7.33 1.38 2.71
C ILE A 37 -7.93 2.68 2.15
N ILE A 38 -7.47 3.16 1.00
CA ILE A 38 -8.04 4.33 0.33
C ILE A 38 -9.52 4.12 0.06
N LYS A 39 -9.90 2.94 -0.46
CA LYS A 39 -11.29 2.62 -0.75
C LYS A 39 -12.15 2.68 0.52
N ASP A 40 -11.69 2.08 1.63
CA ASP A 40 -12.45 2.02 2.87
C ASP A 40 -12.59 3.41 3.55
N GLU A 41 -11.54 4.24 3.46
CA GLU A 41 -11.56 5.63 3.96
C GLU A 41 -12.50 6.52 3.12
N VAL A 42 -12.47 6.38 1.78
CA VAL A 42 -13.40 7.08 0.89
C VAL A 42 -14.84 6.65 1.17
N GLU A 43 -15.09 5.34 1.32
CA GLU A 43 -16.41 4.80 1.66
C GLU A 43 -16.90 5.34 3.03
N THR A 44 -16.00 5.47 4.00
CA THR A 44 -16.30 6.08 5.31
C THR A 44 -16.71 7.55 5.17
N GLN A 45 -15.99 8.34 4.37
CA GLN A 45 -16.36 9.74 4.11
C GLN A 45 -17.73 9.83 3.44
N MET A 46 -17.96 9.02 2.39
CA MET A 46 -19.24 8.94 1.68
C MET A 46 -20.42 8.58 2.60
N LEU A 47 -20.23 7.63 3.52
CA LEU A 47 -21.28 7.21 4.45
C LEU A 47 -21.54 8.22 5.56
N SER A 48 -20.54 9.03 5.92
CA SER A 48 -20.64 10.07 6.95
C SER A 48 -21.40 11.31 6.48
N GLU A 49 -21.45 11.57 5.16
CA GLU A 49 -22.24 12.66 4.60
C GLU A 49 -23.73 12.30 4.46
N ILE A 50 -24.56 13.21 4.97
CA ILE A 50 -26.03 13.11 4.98
C ILE A 50 -26.62 13.67 3.66
N GLU A 51 -25.79 14.27 2.79
CA GLU A 51 -26.26 14.95 1.59
C GLU A 51 -26.62 14.01 0.43
N TYR A 52 -27.55 14.50 -0.40
CA TYR A 52 -28.16 13.76 -1.51
C TYR A 52 -27.18 13.40 -2.64
N ASN A 53 -26.02 14.09 -2.70
CA ASN A 53 -25.07 14.01 -3.81
C ASN A 53 -23.77 13.26 -3.47
N ARG A 54 -23.71 12.54 -2.35
CA ARG A 54 -22.51 11.81 -1.89
C ARG A 54 -21.96 10.74 -2.84
N TYR A 55 -22.72 10.36 -3.86
CA TYR A 55 -22.33 9.42 -4.91
C TYR A 55 -22.08 10.09 -6.27
N ASP A 56 -22.21 11.41 -6.34
CA ASP A 56 -21.90 12.17 -7.55
C ASP A 56 -20.40 12.09 -7.86
N GLU A 57 -20.05 12.07 -9.15
CA GLU A 57 -18.68 11.86 -9.59
C GLU A 57 -17.72 12.92 -9.01
N ASP A 58 -18.15 14.19 -8.98
CA ASP A 58 -17.32 15.28 -8.48
C ASP A 58 -17.14 15.20 -6.96
N THR A 59 -18.18 14.78 -6.25
CA THR A 59 -18.13 14.55 -4.79
C THR A 59 -17.22 13.38 -4.43
N VAL A 60 -17.27 12.28 -5.19
CA VAL A 60 -16.38 11.14 -5.00
C VAL A 60 -14.92 11.51 -5.29
N LYS A 61 -14.66 12.29 -6.35
CA LYS A 61 -13.31 12.81 -6.63
C LYS A 61 -12.77 13.64 -5.47
N MET A 62 -13.59 14.53 -4.92
CA MET A 62 -13.23 15.34 -3.76
C MET A 62 -12.86 14.47 -2.55
N TYR A 63 -13.62 13.41 -2.23
CA TYR A 63 -13.26 12.51 -1.13
C TYR A 63 -11.95 11.77 -1.39
N ILE A 64 -11.72 11.31 -2.62
CA ILE A 64 -10.47 10.66 -3.00
C ILE A 64 -9.30 11.62 -2.78
N GLU A 65 -9.39 12.87 -3.25
CA GLU A 65 -8.35 13.89 -3.05
C GLU A 65 -8.09 14.18 -1.57
N ASN A 66 -9.15 14.26 -0.76
CA ASN A 66 -9.04 14.48 0.69
C ASN A 66 -8.33 13.32 1.38
N VAL A 67 -8.69 12.07 1.05
CA VAL A 67 -8.04 10.86 1.60
C VAL A 67 -6.58 10.79 1.18
N LEU A 68 -6.28 11.03 -0.10
CA LEU A 68 -4.89 11.01 -0.58
C LEU A 68 -4.04 12.09 0.11
N THR A 69 -4.59 13.29 0.30
CA THR A 69 -3.90 14.39 0.98
C THR A 69 -3.67 14.08 2.45
N SER A 70 -4.66 13.50 3.15
CA SER A 70 -4.49 13.13 4.56
C SER A 70 -3.50 11.97 4.76
N MET A 71 -3.35 11.11 3.76
CA MET A 71 -2.39 10.02 3.75
C MET A 71 -0.95 10.46 3.46
N GLU A 72 -0.73 11.60 2.79
CA GLU A 72 0.62 12.05 2.41
C GLU A 72 1.57 12.14 3.62
N GLU A 73 1.05 12.56 4.76
CA GLU A 73 1.81 12.71 6.01
C GLU A 73 1.73 11.48 6.92
N ASN A 74 1.02 10.42 6.53
CA ASN A 74 0.83 9.22 7.35
C ASN A 74 2.03 8.27 7.25
N THR A 75 3.17 8.70 7.80
CA THR A 75 4.43 7.93 7.78
C THR A 75 4.28 6.58 8.49
N GLU A 76 3.51 6.51 9.58
CA GLU A 76 3.28 5.28 10.34
C GLU A 76 2.58 4.21 9.49
N LEU A 77 1.60 4.61 8.67
CA LEU A 77 0.92 3.71 7.74
C LEU A 77 1.92 3.11 6.74
N PHE A 78 2.71 3.96 6.07
CA PHE A 78 3.68 3.50 5.08
C PHE A 78 4.78 2.63 5.70
N GLU A 79 5.27 2.99 6.88
CA GLU A 79 6.23 2.18 7.63
C GLU A 79 5.66 0.81 8.00
N THR A 80 4.43 0.77 8.51
CA THR A 80 3.74 -0.48 8.87
C THR A 80 3.58 -1.39 7.66
N LEU A 81 3.16 -0.81 6.54
CA LEU A 81 2.97 -1.49 5.27
C LEU A 81 4.28 -2.10 4.74
N LEU A 82 5.36 -1.31 4.72
CA LEU A 82 6.70 -1.79 4.30
C LEU A 82 7.24 -2.86 5.26
N CYS A 83 7.08 -2.65 6.57
CA CYS A 83 7.51 -3.61 7.60
C CYS A 83 6.70 -4.92 7.59
N SER A 84 5.53 -4.95 6.94
CA SER A 84 4.73 -6.18 6.77
C SER A 84 5.27 -7.10 5.68
N TYR A 85 6.16 -6.63 4.80
CA TYR A 85 6.62 -7.43 3.67
C TYR A 85 7.34 -8.75 4.06
N PRO A 86 8.22 -8.78 5.08
CA PRO A 86 8.82 -10.03 5.54
C PRO A 86 7.80 -11.05 6.06
N SER A 87 6.72 -10.62 6.70
CA SER A 87 5.67 -11.53 7.18
C SER A 87 4.83 -12.08 6.03
N ARG A 88 4.51 -11.26 5.01
CA ARG A 88 3.86 -11.70 3.77
C ARG A 88 4.66 -12.80 3.06
N ARG A 89 5.96 -12.57 2.88
CA ARG A 89 6.87 -13.58 2.31
C ARG A 89 6.89 -14.87 3.11
N ARG A 90 6.88 -14.78 4.45
CA ARG A 90 6.81 -15.95 5.33
C ARG A 90 5.49 -16.70 5.17
N ALA A 91 4.37 -15.98 5.06
CA ALA A 91 3.05 -16.58 4.83
C ALA A 91 3.01 -17.34 3.50
N VAL A 92 3.48 -16.73 2.41
CA VAL A 92 3.54 -17.40 1.09
C VAL A 92 4.45 -18.63 1.15
N LYS A 93 5.60 -18.55 1.84
CA LYS A 93 6.49 -19.71 2.04
C LYS A 93 5.80 -20.83 2.80
N ASN A 94 5.08 -20.50 3.89
CA ASN A 94 4.35 -21.48 4.69
C ASN A 94 3.17 -22.09 3.91
N ALA A 95 2.56 -21.31 3.01
CA ALA A 95 1.50 -21.75 2.11
C ALA A 95 2.01 -22.53 0.89
N ASN A 96 3.34 -22.74 0.76
CA ASN A 96 3.98 -23.35 -0.42
C ASN A 96 3.61 -22.63 -1.74
N GLY A 97 3.57 -21.30 -1.72
CA GLY A 97 3.21 -20.49 -2.90
C GLY A 97 1.71 -20.37 -3.19
N ARG A 98 0.85 -20.83 -2.28
CA ARG A 98 -0.62 -20.63 -2.37
C ARG A 98 -1.02 -19.27 -1.80
N HIS A 99 -2.25 -18.87 -2.10
CA HIS A 99 -2.88 -17.65 -1.59
C HIS A 99 -2.79 -17.54 -0.06
N THR A 100 -2.61 -16.30 0.41
CA THR A 100 -2.52 -15.94 1.83
C THR A 100 -3.55 -14.88 2.19
N ASP A 101 -3.80 -14.67 3.48
CA ASP A 101 -4.79 -13.70 3.99
C ASP A 101 -4.32 -12.22 3.87
N TYR A 102 -3.28 -11.96 3.08
CA TYR A 102 -2.61 -10.67 2.94
C TYR A 102 -3.03 -9.90 1.69
#